data_AF-A0A017T4E4-F1
#
_entry.id   AF-A0A017T4E4-F1
#
_cell.length_a   1.000
_cell.length_b   1.000
_cell.length_c   1.000
_cell.angle_alpha   90.00
_cell.angle_beta   90.00
_cell.angle_gamma   90.00
#
_symmetry.space_group_name_H-M   'P 1'
#
loop_
_entity.id
_entity.type
_entity.pdbx_description
1 polymer ?
#
loop_
_entity_poly.entity_id
_entity_poly.type
_entity_poly.pdbx_seq_one_letter_code
_entity_poly.pdbx_strand_id
1 'polypeptide(L)'
;MLTPGCSSSNDLSDICGWLRDPQGCYRTLFDDVRTRCGAVYDDASAADEEFSPPRGRFVTRNTLDTCVLTHPDTGEVTGQVRFDTAPALTEFPLQGLQVTRLDARNEPCSSMTITSAFNFSLKFYPCTEDPSDDPPVCKDAFSGETSLSGVGKDPNAVVGGEFSVTTEEGRDIYLTTCPDGQQYRFNRFESVKCDGYDQLLPHAEIDSDAGGTAPPWIEDIKPYEGWIRLRLTYPPYEGELQGAEPTVIQYVNCTIPFQDPCFDGMKNYYETDLDCGGPFVGESPNNQPGAPPVARACPRCDTGMICETDDDCDTSEGVQCLDDPTSGFKRCKKPEPATDPDPDPDPDP
;
A
#
# COMPACT_ATOMS: atom_id res chain seq x y z
N MET A 1 -41.99 -14.96 45.87
CA MET A 1 -41.43 -15.68 44.71
C MET A 1 -40.51 -14.72 43.99
N LEU A 2 -39.31 -15.15 43.59
CA LEU A 2 -38.41 -14.37 42.75
C LEU A 2 -38.46 -14.98 41.34
N THR A 3 -38.83 -14.19 40.35
CA THR A 3 -38.65 -14.49 38.92
C THR A 3 -37.53 -13.60 38.40
N PRO A 4 -36.30 -14.11 38.23
CA PRO A 4 -35.24 -13.36 37.58
C PRO A 4 -35.62 -13.18 36.10
N GLY A 5 -35.95 -11.96 35.70
CA GLY A 5 -36.10 -11.63 34.28
C GLY A 5 -34.72 -11.55 33.66
N CYS A 6 -34.42 -12.41 32.68
CA CYS A 6 -33.20 -12.30 31.90
C CYS A 6 -33.29 -11.08 30.98
N SER A 7 -32.76 -9.93 31.43
CA SER A 7 -32.61 -8.72 30.61
C SER A 7 -31.42 -8.85 29.64
N SER A 8 -31.52 -9.81 28.72
CA SER A 8 -30.67 -9.87 27.53
C SER A 8 -31.40 -9.13 26.40
N SER A 9 -31.10 -7.84 26.27
CA SER A 9 -31.58 -6.99 25.18
C SER A 9 -31.02 -7.50 23.85
N ASN A 10 -31.81 -8.31 23.14
CA ASN A 10 -31.54 -8.71 21.75
C ASN A 10 -31.92 -7.60 20.76
N ASP A 11 -32.24 -6.42 21.27
CA ASP A 11 -32.87 -5.31 20.58
C ASP A 11 -31.92 -4.73 19.53
N LEU A 12 -32.40 -4.62 18.30
CA LEU A 12 -31.65 -4.05 17.18
C LEU A 12 -31.76 -2.52 17.23
N SER A 13 -30.66 -1.85 16.94
CA SER A 13 -30.59 -0.39 16.85
C SER A 13 -31.23 0.10 15.54
N ASP A 14 -31.84 1.28 15.55
CA ASP A 14 -32.38 1.90 14.33
C ASP A 14 -31.23 2.35 13.40
N ILE A 15 -30.97 1.53 12.39
CA ILE A 15 -29.95 1.74 11.36
C ILE A 15 -30.21 3.01 10.53
N CYS A 16 -31.48 3.33 10.25
CA CYS A 16 -31.83 4.54 9.48
C CYS A 16 -31.64 5.79 10.34
N GLY A 17 -32.06 5.73 11.61
CA GLY A 17 -31.88 6.81 12.58
C GLY A 17 -30.41 7.12 12.86
N TRP A 18 -29.58 6.08 13.04
CA TRP A 18 -28.15 6.22 13.34
C TRP A 18 -27.35 6.83 12.17
N LEU A 19 -27.59 6.41 10.92
CA LEU A 19 -26.93 7.02 9.75
C LEU A 19 -27.35 8.48 9.51
N ARG A 20 -28.57 8.84 9.94
CA ARG A 20 -29.13 10.20 9.86
C ARG A 20 -28.69 11.12 11.00
N ASP A 21 -28.12 10.60 12.07
CA ASP A 21 -27.69 11.42 13.20
C ASP A 21 -26.43 12.22 12.84
N PRO A 22 -26.49 13.57 12.70
CA PRO A 22 -25.32 14.38 12.37
C PRO A 22 -24.29 14.42 13.51
N GLN A 23 -24.59 13.85 14.69
CA GLN A 23 -23.68 13.70 15.82
C GLN A 23 -23.34 12.23 16.10
N GLY A 24 -23.73 11.29 15.22
CA GLY A 24 -23.37 9.89 15.31
C GLY A 24 -21.86 9.68 15.10
N CYS A 25 -21.23 8.83 15.92
CA CYS A 25 -19.78 8.67 15.99
C CYS A 25 -19.09 8.32 14.66
N TYR A 26 -19.81 7.75 13.70
CA TYR A 26 -19.34 7.40 12.36
C TYR A 26 -19.19 8.62 11.44
N ARG A 27 -20.00 9.68 11.65
CA ARG A 27 -19.76 11.01 11.04
C ARG A 27 -18.60 11.73 11.73
N THR A 28 -18.49 11.68 13.06
CA THR A 28 -17.32 12.22 13.77
C THR A 28 -16.01 11.54 13.34
N LEU A 29 -16.05 10.24 13.03
CA LEU A 29 -14.90 9.52 12.47
C LEU A 29 -14.48 10.08 11.09
N PHE A 30 -15.43 10.45 10.22
CA PHE A 30 -15.11 11.12 8.96
C PHE A 30 -14.38 12.45 9.18
N ASP A 31 -14.78 13.21 10.20
CA ASP A 31 -14.13 14.47 10.57
C ASP A 31 -12.71 14.28 11.11
N ASP A 32 -12.46 13.24 11.91
CA ASP A 32 -11.10 12.82 12.31
C ASP A 32 -10.25 12.40 11.09
N VAL A 33 -10.83 11.64 10.14
CA VAL A 33 -10.15 11.09 8.95
C VAL A 33 -9.72 12.18 7.97
N ARG A 34 -10.58 13.18 7.70
CA ARG A 34 -10.23 14.30 6.81
C ARG A 34 -9.21 15.25 7.43
N THR A 35 -9.23 15.41 8.76
CA THR A 35 -8.42 16.42 9.45
C THR A 35 -7.06 15.91 9.92
N ARG A 36 -6.83 14.59 9.99
CA ARG A 36 -5.51 14.02 10.30
C ARG A 36 -5.19 12.80 9.45
N CYS A 37 -3.92 12.68 9.07
CA CYS A 37 -3.37 11.60 8.24
C CYS A 37 -3.71 11.65 6.74
N GLY A 38 -4.21 12.78 6.23
CA GLY A 38 -4.20 13.11 4.80
C GLY A 38 -4.96 12.13 3.89
N ALA A 39 -6.04 11.53 4.37
CA ALA A 39 -6.89 10.66 3.57
C ALA A 39 -8.15 11.43 3.11
N VAL A 40 -7.96 12.38 2.18
CA VAL A 40 -9.08 13.01 1.47
C VAL A 40 -8.97 12.65 0.00
N TYR A 41 -9.95 11.87 -0.45
CA TYR A 41 -10.36 11.69 -1.82
C TYR A 41 -11.88 11.63 -1.76
N ASP A 42 -12.55 12.36 -2.64
CA ASP A 42 -13.89 12.00 -3.08
C ASP A 42 -13.93 12.05 -4.61
N ASP A 43 -14.89 11.35 -5.22
CA ASP A 43 -14.95 11.23 -6.69
C ASP A 43 -15.32 12.54 -7.41
N ALA A 44 -15.65 13.62 -6.66
CA ALA A 44 -15.77 14.97 -7.20
C ALA A 44 -14.42 15.70 -7.23
N SER A 45 -13.62 15.54 -6.18
CA SER A 45 -12.25 16.06 -6.03
C SER A 45 -11.22 15.27 -6.85
N ALA A 46 -11.55 14.05 -7.28
CA ALA A 46 -10.74 13.23 -8.20
C ALA A 46 -10.41 13.91 -9.55
N ALA A 47 -11.10 14.99 -9.90
CA ALA A 47 -10.83 15.82 -11.07
C ALA A 47 -9.80 16.94 -10.81
N ASP A 48 -9.35 17.12 -9.57
CA ASP A 48 -8.41 18.16 -9.14
C ASP A 48 -7.20 17.52 -8.47
N GLU A 49 -5.99 17.72 -9.04
CA GLU A 49 -4.79 17.09 -8.49
C GLU A 49 -4.30 17.78 -7.20
N GLU A 50 -4.71 19.03 -6.94
CA GLU A 50 -4.38 19.80 -5.73
C GLU A 50 -5.00 19.18 -4.45
N PHE A 51 -6.11 18.44 -4.60
CA PHE A 51 -6.82 17.76 -3.50
C PHE A 51 -6.74 16.22 -3.57
N SER A 52 -5.81 15.68 -4.37
CA SER A 52 -5.55 14.23 -4.39
C SER A 52 -4.83 13.76 -3.11
N PRO A 53 -5.20 12.61 -2.52
CA PRO A 53 -4.51 12.09 -1.35
C PRO A 53 -3.07 11.68 -1.71
N PRO A 54 -2.15 11.59 -0.73
CA PRO A 54 -0.74 11.28 -0.98
C PRO A 54 -0.64 9.93 -1.70
N ARG A 55 -0.11 9.96 -2.93
CA ARG A 55 0.14 8.73 -3.68
C ARG A 55 1.37 8.07 -3.07
N GLY A 56 1.23 6.81 -2.69
CA GLY A 56 2.28 6.05 -2.03
C GLY A 56 3.05 5.17 -2.99
N ARG A 57 4.31 4.88 -2.68
CA ARG A 57 5.12 3.89 -3.43
C ARG A 57 5.92 3.01 -2.48
N PHE A 58 5.94 1.71 -2.75
CA PHE A 58 6.86 0.80 -2.06
C PHE A 58 8.30 1.00 -2.56
N VAL A 59 9.27 0.97 -1.65
CA VAL A 59 10.70 1.17 -1.96
C VAL A 59 11.24 0.03 -2.83
N THR A 60 10.79 -1.20 -2.58
CA THR A 60 11.10 -2.36 -3.42
C THR A 60 9.85 -3.19 -3.69
N ARG A 61 9.88 -4.03 -4.73
CA ARG A 61 8.84 -5.03 -4.99
C ARG A 61 8.90 -6.23 -4.04
N ASN A 62 10.10 -6.53 -3.52
CA ASN A 62 10.39 -7.72 -2.72
C ASN A 62 10.03 -7.56 -1.24
N THR A 63 9.87 -6.31 -0.77
CA THR A 63 9.47 -6.00 0.61
C THR A 63 8.31 -5.01 0.61
N LEU A 64 7.09 -5.52 0.77
CA LEU A 64 5.87 -4.72 0.86
C LEU A 64 5.58 -4.30 2.31
N ASP A 65 6.62 -3.95 3.07
CA ASP A 65 6.56 -3.58 4.48
C ASP A 65 6.27 -2.08 4.68
N THR A 66 6.83 -1.23 3.82
CA THR A 66 6.78 0.22 3.96
C THR A 66 6.53 0.90 2.62
N CYS A 67 5.39 1.58 2.54
CA CYS A 67 4.98 2.42 1.43
C CYS A 67 5.16 3.90 1.82
N VAL A 68 6.07 4.60 1.14
CA VAL A 68 6.36 6.01 1.40
C VAL A 68 5.29 6.87 0.72
N LEU A 69 4.71 7.81 1.45
CA LEU A 69 3.69 8.75 0.94
C LEU A 69 4.35 10.06 0.53
N THR A 70 4.04 10.55 -0.67
CA THR A 70 4.55 11.82 -1.19
C THR A 70 3.43 12.74 -1.64
N HIS A 71 3.61 14.06 -1.49
CA HIS A 71 2.75 15.08 -2.09
C HIS A 71 2.82 14.99 -3.63
N PRO A 72 1.69 15.06 -4.37
CA PRO A 72 1.71 14.93 -5.83
C PRO A 72 2.61 15.97 -6.52
N ASP A 73 2.48 17.26 -6.18
CA ASP A 73 3.19 18.35 -6.87
C ASP A 73 4.65 18.57 -6.44
N THR A 74 4.94 18.51 -5.14
CA THR A 74 6.28 18.82 -4.61
C THR A 74 7.19 17.60 -4.56
N GLY A 75 6.63 16.39 -4.54
CA GLY A 75 7.36 15.14 -4.29
C GLY A 75 7.90 15.00 -2.87
N GLU A 76 7.60 15.92 -1.96
CA GLU A 76 8.04 15.85 -0.57
C GLU A 76 7.33 14.72 0.19
N VAL A 77 8.04 14.08 1.13
CA VAL A 77 7.51 12.95 1.92
C VAL A 77 6.56 13.48 2.99
N THR A 78 5.28 13.17 2.85
CA THR A 78 4.20 13.57 3.78
C THR A 78 3.95 12.54 4.88
N GLY A 79 4.47 11.31 4.73
CA GLY A 79 4.39 10.25 5.71
C GLY A 79 4.71 8.87 5.14
N GLN A 80 4.23 7.82 5.80
CA GLN A 80 4.33 6.45 5.28
C GLN A 80 3.23 5.52 5.81
N VAL A 81 2.83 4.54 5.01
CA VAL A 81 2.00 3.40 5.42
C VAL A 81 2.94 2.23 5.72
N ARG A 82 3.01 1.82 6.99
CA ARG A 82 3.70 0.60 7.39
C ARG A 82 2.71 -0.55 7.51
N PHE A 83 3.07 -1.69 6.95
CA PHE A 83 2.31 -2.93 6.96
C PHE A 83 2.80 -3.76 8.15
N ASP A 84 1.92 -4.05 9.11
CA ASP A 84 2.33 -4.73 10.34
C ASP A 84 2.70 -6.22 10.09
N THR A 85 2.18 -6.79 9.00
CA THR A 85 2.76 -7.93 8.29
C THR A 85 2.89 -7.54 6.82
N ALA A 86 4.09 -7.61 6.25
CA ALA A 86 4.33 -7.31 4.83
C ALA A 86 3.65 -8.38 3.94
N PRO A 87 2.73 -8.02 3.03
CA PRO A 87 2.07 -8.99 2.16
C PRO A 87 3.03 -9.65 1.18
N ALA A 88 2.91 -10.95 0.96
CA ALA A 88 3.64 -11.65 -0.09
C ALA A 88 2.91 -11.50 -1.44
N LEU A 89 3.67 -11.38 -2.54
CA LEU A 89 3.11 -11.28 -3.90
C LEU A 89 2.19 -12.47 -4.28
N THR A 90 2.36 -13.62 -3.62
CA THR A 90 1.51 -14.81 -3.78
C THR A 90 0.16 -14.76 -3.05
N GLU A 91 -0.09 -13.73 -2.23
CA GLU A 91 -1.31 -13.59 -1.43
C GLU A 91 -2.37 -12.69 -2.11
N PHE A 92 -2.06 -12.14 -3.28
CA PHE A 92 -2.95 -11.24 -4.03
C PHE A 92 -4.04 -12.02 -4.80
N PRO A 93 -5.28 -11.48 -4.90
CA PRO A 93 -5.76 -10.23 -4.28
C PRO A 93 -5.96 -10.39 -2.76
N LEU A 94 -5.50 -9.41 -2.00
CA LEU A 94 -5.45 -9.46 -0.54
C LEU A 94 -6.85 -9.48 0.08
N GLN A 95 -7.10 -10.46 0.97
CA GLN A 95 -8.40 -10.65 1.64
C GLN A 95 -8.50 -9.90 2.99
N GLY A 96 -7.37 -9.48 3.54
CA GLY A 96 -7.26 -8.77 4.80
C GLY A 96 -5.95 -8.00 4.88
N LEU A 97 -5.88 -7.01 5.76
CA LEU A 97 -4.74 -6.09 5.86
C LEU A 97 -4.67 -5.48 7.26
N GLN A 98 -3.45 -5.30 7.78
CA GLN A 98 -3.20 -4.53 9.01
C GLN A 98 -2.08 -3.51 8.74
N VAL A 99 -2.39 -2.23 8.94
CA VAL A 99 -1.49 -1.10 8.64
C VAL A 99 -1.47 -0.04 9.73
N THR A 100 -0.29 0.53 9.97
CA THR A 100 -0.11 1.75 10.76
C THR A 100 0.26 2.90 9.82
N ARG A 101 -0.46 4.03 9.89
CA ARG A 101 -0.20 5.24 9.10
C ARG A 101 0.59 6.24 9.94
N LEU A 102 1.77 6.61 9.45
CA LEU A 102 2.76 7.46 10.12
C LEU A 102 2.86 8.81 9.38
N ASP A 103 3.02 9.91 10.12
CA ASP A 103 3.19 11.24 9.54
C ASP A 103 4.64 11.50 9.05
N ALA A 104 4.92 12.69 8.50
CA ALA A 104 6.26 13.10 8.06
C ALA A 104 7.32 13.14 9.18
N ARG A 105 6.91 13.09 10.46
CA ARG A 105 7.80 12.99 11.63
C ARG A 105 7.96 11.54 12.11
N ASN A 106 7.39 10.59 11.37
CA ASN A 106 7.32 9.16 11.68
C ASN A 106 6.52 8.84 12.96
N GLU A 107 5.61 9.73 13.38
CA GLU A 107 4.69 9.50 14.50
C GLU A 107 3.42 8.76 14.04
N PRO A 108 2.92 7.76 14.80
CA PRO A 108 1.68 7.07 14.46
C PRO A 108 0.47 7.99 14.63
N CYS A 109 -0.20 8.29 13.52
CA CYS A 109 -1.37 9.17 13.52
C CYS A 109 -2.68 8.37 13.41
N SER A 110 -2.66 7.18 12.79
CA SER A 110 -3.73 6.17 12.90
C SER A 110 -3.24 4.75 12.60
N SER A 111 -4.02 3.73 12.97
CA SER A 111 -3.84 2.32 12.56
C SER A 111 -5.17 1.69 12.16
N MET A 112 -5.14 0.70 11.27
CA MET A 112 -6.33 0.05 10.73
C MET A 112 -6.11 -1.45 10.51
N THR A 113 -7.11 -2.24 10.87
CA THR A 113 -7.18 -3.69 10.63
C THR A 113 -8.45 -3.98 9.83
N ILE A 114 -8.35 -4.76 8.76
CA ILE A 114 -9.50 -5.18 7.94
C ILE A 114 -9.39 -6.67 7.61
N THR A 115 -10.52 -7.37 7.69
CA THR A 115 -10.66 -8.80 7.34
C THR A 115 -11.85 -9.09 6.42
N SER A 116 -12.77 -8.12 6.27
CA SER A 116 -13.75 -8.08 5.19
C SER A 116 -14.42 -6.70 5.11
N ALA A 117 -15.19 -6.50 4.04
CA ALA A 117 -16.20 -5.45 3.83
C ALA A 117 -16.87 -4.89 5.12
N PHE A 118 -17.28 -5.78 6.02
CA PHE A 118 -18.01 -5.47 7.26
C PHE A 118 -17.33 -6.07 8.51
N ASN A 119 -16.00 -6.20 8.47
CA ASN A 119 -15.19 -6.62 9.62
C ASN A 119 -13.83 -5.90 9.61
N PHE A 120 -13.80 -4.72 10.24
CA PHE A 120 -12.63 -3.83 10.32
C PHE A 120 -12.62 -3.01 11.61
N SER A 121 -11.43 -2.59 12.07
CA SER A 121 -11.27 -1.52 13.06
C SER A 121 -10.32 -0.44 12.54
N LEU A 122 -10.62 0.81 12.93
CA LEU A 122 -9.89 2.00 12.54
C LEU A 122 -9.66 2.85 13.79
N LYS A 123 -8.39 3.08 14.12
CA LYS A 123 -7.94 3.73 15.34
C LYS A 123 -7.20 5.01 15.01
N PHE A 124 -7.73 6.15 15.42
CA PHE A 124 -7.03 7.42 15.37
C PHE A 124 -6.32 7.69 16.69
N TYR A 125 -5.05 8.09 16.61
CA TYR A 125 -4.35 8.62 17.77
C TYR A 125 -4.63 10.13 17.82
N PRO A 126 -4.91 10.72 18.99
CA PRO A 126 -4.88 12.17 19.14
C PRO A 126 -3.45 12.69 18.90
N CYS A 127 -3.29 14.00 18.72
CA CYS A 127 -1.96 14.58 18.59
C CYS A 127 -1.22 14.52 19.93
N THR A 128 0.05 14.10 19.89
CA THR A 128 1.01 14.38 20.95
C THR A 128 1.35 15.87 20.88
N GLU A 129 0.67 16.66 21.69
CA GLU A 129 0.92 18.10 21.83
C GLU A 129 2.39 18.33 22.21
N ASP A 130 3.15 19.02 21.36
CA ASP A 130 4.47 19.51 21.75
C ASP A 130 4.26 20.63 22.78
N PRO A 131 4.80 20.50 24.02
CA PRO A 131 4.60 21.51 25.06
C PRO A 131 5.33 22.84 24.79
N SER A 132 5.94 23.01 23.61
CA SER A 132 6.51 24.27 23.11
C SER A 132 5.76 24.92 21.94
N ASP A 133 4.76 24.27 21.34
CA ASP A 133 3.78 24.92 20.46
C ASP A 133 2.73 25.66 21.32
N ASP A 134 2.58 26.98 21.13
CA ASP A 134 1.56 27.83 21.79
C ASP A 134 0.73 28.58 20.73
N PRO A 135 -0.57 28.24 20.51
CA PRO A 135 -1.31 27.15 21.16
C PRO A 135 -0.80 25.76 20.74
N PRO A 136 -1.16 24.66 21.43
CA PRO A 136 -0.83 23.31 20.98
C PRO A 136 -1.55 22.98 19.66
N VAL A 137 -0.78 22.54 18.64
CA VAL A 137 -1.28 22.42 17.26
C VAL A 137 -1.17 20.99 16.72
N CYS A 138 -2.31 20.42 16.29
CA CYS A 138 -2.34 19.40 15.25
C CYS A 138 -2.09 20.08 13.89
N LYS A 139 -0.82 20.16 13.45
CA LYS A 139 -0.52 20.77 12.14
C LYS A 139 -1.11 19.85 11.05
N ASP A 140 -1.95 20.40 10.18
CA ASP A 140 -2.53 19.66 9.08
C ASP A 140 -1.43 19.14 8.15
N ALA A 141 -1.59 17.91 7.66
CA ALA A 141 -0.61 17.21 6.84
C ALA A 141 -0.51 17.76 5.40
N PHE A 142 -1.50 18.56 4.96
CA PHE A 142 -1.49 19.21 3.63
C PHE A 142 -1.25 20.72 3.71
N SER A 143 -2.11 21.48 4.37
CA SER A 143 -2.05 22.95 4.37
C SER A 143 -0.95 23.52 5.27
N GLY A 144 -0.47 22.76 6.26
CA GLY A 144 0.35 23.28 7.35
C GLY A 144 -0.38 24.25 8.29
N GLU A 145 -1.69 24.47 8.09
CA GLU A 145 -2.50 25.29 8.99
C GLU A 145 -2.75 24.59 10.33
N THR A 146 -3.19 25.38 11.30
CA THR A 146 -3.24 24.99 12.71
C THR A 146 -4.59 24.40 13.07
N SER A 147 -4.76 23.08 12.97
CA SER A 147 -5.88 22.41 13.64
C SER A 147 -5.60 22.23 15.13
N LEU A 148 -6.61 22.24 15.98
CA LEU A 148 -6.47 22.01 17.42
C LEU A 148 -6.61 20.54 17.80
N SER A 149 -6.16 20.22 19.01
CA SER A 149 -6.24 18.90 19.62
C SER A 149 -7.37 18.85 20.65
N GLY A 150 -8.16 17.77 20.65
CA GLY A 150 -8.93 17.34 21.83
C GLY A 150 -10.37 17.86 21.98
N VAL A 151 -11.10 17.16 22.85
CA VAL A 151 -12.56 17.27 23.03
C VAL A 151 -12.98 18.65 23.59
N GLY A 152 -13.31 19.61 22.71
CA GLY A 152 -13.77 20.92 23.18
C GLY A 152 -14.09 21.98 22.12
N LYS A 153 -15.24 21.87 21.44
CA LYS A 153 -15.90 22.94 20.65
C LYS A 153 -15.22 23.47 19.39
N ASP A 154 -13.99 23.10 19.07
CA ASP A 154 -13.46 23.30 17.72
C ASP A 154 -14.01 22.18 16.80
N PRO A 155 -14.69 22.50 15.68
CA PRO A 155 -15.17 21.50 14.72
C PRO A 155 -14.06 20.78 13.94
N ASN A 156 -12.79 21.19 14.11
CA ASN A 156 -11.61 20.55 13.52
C ASN A 156 -10.80 19.72 14.54
N ALA A 157 -11.20 19.71 15.82
CA ALA A 157 -10.43 19.01 16.84
C ALA A 157 -10.57 17.49 16.74
N VAL A 158 -9.46 16.82 16.46
CA VAL A 158 -9.38 15.34 16.38
C VAL A 158 -9.74 14.75 17.74
N VAL A 159 -10.80 13.93 17.77
CA VAL A 159 -11.30 13.24 18.97
C VAL A 159 -10.45 12.00 19.24
N GLY A 160 -10.17 11.21 18.20
CA GLY A 160 -9.39 10.00 18.27
C GLY A 160 -10.11 8.84 18.97
N GLY A 161 -9.36 7.77 19.23
CA GLY A 161 -9.87 6.50 19.77
C GLY A 161 -10.09 5.47 18.67
N GLU A 162 -10.92 4.45 18.92
CA GLU A 162 -11.09 3.30 18.03
C GLU A 162 -12.55 3.08 17.63
N PHE A 163 -12.82 3.16 16.34
CA PHE A 163 -14.08 2.72 15.73
C PHE A 163 -13.89 1.29 15.22
N SER A 164 -14.89 0.44 15.37
CA SER A 164 -14.87 -0.91 14.79
C SER A 164 -16.24 -1.37 14.31
N VAL A 165 -16.24 -2.21 13.29
CA VAL A 165 -17.38 -2.90 12.71
C VAL A 165 -17.03 -4.38 12.71
N THR A 166 -17.88 -5.22 13.29
CA THR A 166 -17.68 -6.68 13.32
C THR A 166 -18.98 -7.38 12.97
N THR A 167 -18.93 -8.42 12.13
CA THR A 167 -20.12 -9.22 11.75
C THR A 167 -20.26 -10.44 12.65
N GLU A 168 -21.47 -10.72 13.15
CA GLU A 168 -21.76 -11.92 13.96
C GLU A 168 -21.70 -13.19 13.12
N GLU A 169 -21.02 -14.24 13.61
CA GLU A 169 -20.86 -15.49 12.86
C GLU A 169 -22.22 -16.13 12.52
N GLY A 170 -22.42 -16.42 11.23
CA GLY A 170 -23.65 -17.03 10.70
C GLY A 170 -24.86 -16.09 10.67
N ARG A 171 -24.68 -14.76 10.77
CA ARG A 171 -25.78 -13.78 10.76
C ARG A 171 -25.41 -12.51 9.99
N ASP A 172 -26.40 -11.94 9.30
CA ASP A 172 -26.34 -10.57 8.75
C ASP A 172 -26.55 -9.49 9.83
N ILE A 173 -26.00 -9.72 11.03
CA ILE A 173 -25.98 -8.75 12.13
C ILE A 173 -24.55 -8.25 12.26
N TYR A 174 -24.36 -6.93 12.29
CA TYR A 174 -23.07 -6.33 12.60
C TYR A 174 -23.16 -5.42 13.83
N LEU A 175 -22.08 -5.45 14.60
CA LEU A 175 -21.85 -4.68 15.81
C LEU A 175 -20.86 -3.55 15.48
N THR A 176 -21.32 -2.31 15.61
CA THR A 176 -20.48 -1.12 15.52
C THR A 176 -20.12 -0.66 16.93
N THR A 177 -18.83 -0.50 17.22
CA THR A 177 -18.33 0.11 18.46
C THR A 177 -17.73 1.49 18.14
N CYS A 178 -18.17 2.51 18.87
CA CYS A 178 -17.68 3.88 18.77
C CYS A 178 -16.43 4.11 19.64
N PRO A 179 -15.64 5.17 19.38
CA PRO A 179 -14.45 5.51 20.18
C PRO A 179 -14.69 5.75 21.67
N ASP A 180 -15.91 6.12 22.07
CA ASP A 180 -16.33 6.32 23.47
C ASP A 180 -16.79 5.02 24.17
N GLY A 181 -16.79 3.89 23.44
CA GLY A 181 -17.26 2.59 23.92
C GLY A 181 -18.76 2.34 23.75
N GLN A 182 -19.54 3.27 23.16
CA GLN A 182 -20.92 2.98 22.80
C GLN A 182 -20.98 1.89 21.71
N GLN A 183 -21.98 1.02 21.81
CA GLN A 183 -22.18 -0.10 20.89
C GLN A 183 -23.58 -0.09 20.29
N TYR A 184 -23.63 -0.22 18.97
CA TYR A 184 -24.86 -0.28 18.18
C TYR A 184 -24.89 -1.57 17.39
N ARG A 185 -26.06 -2.23 17.34
CA ARG A 185 -26.19 -3.59 16.82
C ARG A 185 -27.29 -3.63 15.76
N PHE A 186 -26.89 -3.78 14.51
CA PHE A 186 -27.75 -3.59 13.35
C PHE A 186 -27.94 -4.89 12.59
N ASN A 187 -29.15 -5.11 12.07
CA ASN A 187 -29.39 -6.15 11.06
C ASN A 187 -29.23 -5.50 9.69
N ARG A 188 -28.27 -5.98 8.89
CA ARG A 188 -27.95 -5.43 7.57
C ARG A 188 -29.13 -5.48 6.60
N PHE A 189 -30.02 -6.47 6.72
CA PHE A 189 -31.25 -6.52 5.91
C PHE A 189 -32.29 -5.45 6.28
N GLU A 190 -32.07 -4.64 7.31
CA GLU A 190 -32.95 -3.51 7.64
C GLU A 190 -32.50 -2.20 6.97
N SER A 191 -31.29 -2.13 6.39
CA SER A 191 -30.87 -0.98 5.58
C SER A 191 -31.77 -0.74 4.37
N VAL A 192 -32.32 -1.81 3.77
CA VAL A 192 -33.25 -1.72 2.62
C VAL A 192 -34.61 -1.09 2.98
N LYS A 193 -34.87 -0.85 4.27
CA LYS A 193 -36.04 -0.07 4.76
C LYS A 193 -35.75 1.43 4.80
N CYS A 194 -34.49 1.82 4.71
CA CYS A 194 -34.04 3.20 4.60
C CYS A 194 -33.86 3.50 3.11
N ASP A 195 -34.55 4.51 2.56
CA ASP A 195 -34.60 4.79 1.12
C ASP A 195 -33.22 5.14 0.50
N GLY A 196 -32.45 4.12 0.10
CA GLY A 196 -31.11 4.24 -0.51
C GLY A 196 -29.94 4.39 0.45
N TYR A 197 -30.01 3.91 1.69
CA TYR A 197 -28.94 4.05 2.69
C TYR A 197 -28.05 2.80 2.84
N ASP A 198 -28.32 1.74 2.08
CA ASP A 198 -27.54 0.50 2.08
C ASP A 198 -26.12 0.67 1.54
N GLN A 199 -25.90 1.67 0.67
CA GLN A 199 -24.58 2.13 0.24
C GLN A 199 -23.88 3.07 1.24
N LEU A 200 -24.59 3.59 2.24
CA LEU A 200 -24.07 4.51 3.26
C LEU A 200 -23.62 3.79 4.55
N LEU A 201 -23.73 2.46 4.59
CA LEU A 201 -23.29 1.65 5.73
C LEU A 201 -21.76 1.73 5.93
N PRO A 202 -21.26 1.55 7.17
CA PRO A 202 -19.84 1.35 7.43
C PRO A 202 -19.26 0.18 6.61
N HIS A 203 -18.49 0.52 5.58
CA HIS A 203 -17.91 -0.44 4.64
C HIS A 203 -16.45 -0.06 4.33
N ALA A 204 -15.59 -1.07 4.25
CA ALA A 204 -14.17 -0.91 3.93
C ALA A 204 -13.74 -1.92 2.86
N GLU A 205 -13.06 -1.45 1.82
CA GLU A 205 -12.74 -2.25 0.62
C GLU A 205 -11.23 -2.31 0.39
N ILE A 206 -10.71 -3.52 0.13
CA ILE A 206 -9.35 -3.73 -0.37
C ILE A 206 -9.42 -3.96 -1.88
N ASP A 207 -8.78 -3.08 -2.64
CA ASP A 207 -8.54 -3.23 -4.08
C ASP A 207 -7.03 -3.41 -4.25
N SER A 208 -6.59 -4.59 -4.72
CA SER A 208 -5.17 -4.92 -4.79
C SER A 208 -4.83 -5.84 -5.96
N ASP A 209 -3.71 -5.50 -6.62
CA ASP A 209 -3.12 -6.27 -7.72
C ASP A 209 -1.60 -6.31 -7.49
N ALA A 210 -0.97 -7.46 -7.70
CA ALA A 210 0.48 -7.62 -7.49
C ALA A 210 1.31 -6.88 -8.54
N GLY A 211 0.72 -6.45 -9.66
CA GLY A 211 1.45 -6.01 -10.85
C GLY A 211 2.15 -7.16 -11.56
N GLY A 212 2.61 -6.91 -12.78
CA GLY A 212 3.19 -7.93 -13.67
C GLY A 212 4.59 -7.58 -14.17
N THR A 213 5.13 -8.45 -15.00
CA THR A 213 6.41 -8.24 -15.69
C THR A 213 6.21 -7.38 -16.93
N ALA A 214 6.96 -6.28 -17.04
CA ALA A 214 6.83 -5.33 -18.15
C ALA A 214 7.82 -5.66 -19.30
N PRO A 215 7.36 -5.99 -20.52
CA PRO A 215 8.23 -6.28 -21.65
C PRO A 215 9.27 -5.18 -21.89
N PRO A 216 10.55 -5.51 -22.11
CA PRO A 216 11.66 -4.55 -22.08
C PRO A 216 11.66 -3.51 -23.21
N TRP A 217 10.75 -3.61 -24.19
CA TRP A 217 10.54 -2.65 -25.28
C TRP A 217 9.38 -1.65 -25.02
N ILE A 218 8.67 -1.74 -23.89
CA ILE A 218 7.58 -0.81 -23.54
C ILE A 218 8.11 0.23 -22.57
N GLU A 219 8.14 1.50 -22.98
CA GLU A 219 8.58 2.63 -22.13
C GLU A 219 7.64 2.86 -20.94
N ASP A 220 6.32 2.86 -21.16
CA ASP A 220 5.33 3.05 -20.10
C ASP A 220 5.13 1.77 -19.26
N ILE A 221 5.76 1.75 -18.10
CA ILE A 221 5.66 0.67 -17.11
C ILE A 221 4.37 0.74 -16.25
N LYS A 222 3.64 1.85 -16.25
CA LYS A 222 2.48 2.05 -15.35
C LYS A 222 1.41 0.95 -15.45
N PRO A 223 1.09 0.37 -16.63
CA PRO A 223 0.15 -0.75 -16.74
C PRO A 223 0.61 -2.06 -16.09
N TYR A 224 1.88 -2.14 -15.65
CA TYR A 224 2.50 -3.30 -15.01
C TYR A 224 2.82 -3.07 -13.53
N GLU A 225 2.72 -1.84 -13.03
CA GLU A 225 2.85 -1.54 -11.60
C GLU A 225 1.63 -2.07 -10.85
N GLY A 226 1.87 -2.73 -9.72
CA GLY A 226 0.80 -3.23 -8.84
C GLY A 226 0.27 -2.14 -7.92
N TRP A 227 -0.74 -2.48 -7.12
CA TRP A 227 -1.27 -1.57 -6.11
C TRP A 227 -1.82 -2.30 -4.90
N ILE A 228 -1.80 -1.61 -3.76
CA ILE A 228 -2.68 -1.87 -2.62
C ILE A 228 -3.46 -0.59 -2.36
N ARG A 229 -4.79 -0.68 -2.44
CA ARG A 229 -5.73 0.39 -2.14
C ARG A 229 -6.65 -0.05 -1.01
N LEU A 230 -6.95 0.88 -0.11
CA LEU A 230 -7.89 0.69 0.98
C LEU A 230 -8.86 1.87 0.98
N ARG A 231 -10.12 1.60 0.68
CA ARG A 231 -11.21 2.58 0.67
C ARG A 231 -12.10 2.40 1.90
N LEU A 232 -12.66 3.50 2.38
CA LEU A 232 -13.69 3.57 3.42
C LEU A 232 -14.86 4.39 2.88
N THR A 233 -16.08 3.87 2.94
CA THR A 233 -17.27 4.67 2.66
C THR A 233 -17.65 5.49 3.90
N TYR A 234 -18.30 6.63 3.67
CA TYR A 234 -18.95 7.45 4.69
C TYR A 234 -20.26 8.04 4.15
N PRO A 235 -21.25 8.36 5.00
CA PRO A 235 -22.41 9.13 4.60
C PRO A 235 -21.96 10.55 4.21
N PRO A 236 -22.47 11.13 3.10
CA PRO A 236 -22.03 12.45 2.67
C PRO A 236 -22.26 13.52 3.73
N TYR A 237 -21.28 14.41 3.85
CA TYR A 237 -21.19 15.39 4.94
C TYR A 237 -22.41 16.32 4.97
N GLU A 238 -22.75 16.91 3.82
CA GLU A 238 -23.91 17.79 3.62
C GLU A 238 -25.03 17.14 2.79
N GLY A 239 -26.20 17.77 2.77
CA GLY A 239 -27.34 17.38 1.93
C GLY A 239 -28.34 16.42 2.59
N GLU A 240 -29.36 16.03 1.82
CA GLU A 240 -30.32 15.00 2.23
C GLU A 240 -29.78 13.62 1.88
N LEU A 241 -29.76 12.68 2.84
CA LEU A 241 -29.21 11.34 2.65
C LEU A 241 -30.08 10.38 1.81
N GLN A 242 -31.25 10.82 1.31
CA GLN A 242 -32.14 9.95 0.55
C GLN A 242 -31.64 9.76 -0.89
N GLY A 243 -31.18 8.56 -1.21
CA GLY A 243 -30.56 8.27 -2.52
C GLY A 243 -29.27 9.03 -2.77
N ALA A 244 -28.53 9.39 -1.70
CA ALA A 244 -27.25 10.06 -1.81
C ALA A 244 -26.10 9.05 -2.00
N GLU A 245 -25.09 9.42 -2.79
CA GLU A 245 -23.88 8.61 -2.96
C GLU A 245 -22.97 8.69 -1.72
N PRO A 246 -22.27 7.60 -1.35
CA PRO A 246 -21.31 7.63 -0.25
C PRO A 246 -20.08 8.46 -0.62
N THR A 247 -19.50 9.16 0.37
CA THR A 247 -18.15 9.73 0.24
C THR A 247 -17.14 8.61 0.40
N VAL A 248 -16.36 8.32 -0.66
CA VAL A 248 -15.41 7.19 -0.70
C VAL A 248 -14.00 7.68 -0.37
N ILE A 249 -13.63 7.67 0.91
CA ILE A 249 -12.26 8.03 1.31
C ILE A 249 -11.28 6.93 0.92
N GLN A 250 -10.32 7.25 0.06
CA GLN A 250 -9.15 6.40 -0.17
C GLN A 250 -8.04 6.71 0.85
N TYR A 251 -7.71 5.75 1.71
CA TYR A 251 -6.77 5.90 2.83
C TYR A 251 -5.44 5.16 2.62
N VAL A 252 -5.41 4.04 1.88
CA VAL A 252 -4.16 3.51 1.30
C VAL A 252 -4.25 3.68 -0.22
N ASN A 253 -3.19 4.19 -0.84
CA ASN A 253 -3.03 4.26 -2.29
C ASN A 253 -1.56 3.99 -2.66
N CYS A 254 -1.11 2.75 -2.44
CA CYS A 254 0.29 2.37 -2.52
C CYS A 254 0.60 1.60 -3.81
N THR A 255 1.40 2.20 -4.69
CA THR A 255 1.90 1.57 -5.91
C THR A 255 3.05 0.61 -5.59
N ILE A 256 2.94 -0.63 -6.06
CA ILE A 256 4.00 -1.65 -6.04
C ILE A 256 4.79 -1.50 -7.35
N PRO A 257 6.13 -1.36 -7.31
CA PRO A 257 6.94 -1.39 -8.52
C PRO A 257 6.64 -2.65 -9.36
N PHE A 258 6.57 -2.48 -10.69
CA PHE A 258 6.41 -3.59 -11.63
C PHE A 258 7.52 -4.65 -11.45
N GLN A 259 7.29 -5.88 -11.91
CA GLN A 259 8.37 -6.86 -11.98
C GLN A 259 9.30 -6.48 -13.13
N ASP A 260 10.53 -6.08 -12.82
CA ASP A 260 11.57 -6.04 -13.85
C ASP A 260 11.78 -7.49 -14.35
N PRO A 261 11.69 -7.77 -15.66
CA PRO A 261 11.90 -9.12 -16.19
C PRO A 261 13.27 -9.69 -15.85
N CYS A 262 14.27 -8.83 -15.68
CA CYS A 262 15.64 -9.21 -15.43
C CYS A 262 15.80 -9.53 -13.93
N PHE A 263 16.34 -10.71 -13.60
CA PHE A 263 16.44 -11.23 -12.24
C PHE A 263 15.07 -11.53 -11.57
N ASP A 264 14.04 -11.94 -12.35
CA ASP A 264 12.73 -12.37 -11.82
C ASP A 264 12.65 -13.87 -11.46
N GLY A 265 13.71 -14.62 -11.75
CA GLY A 265 13.84 -16.06 -11.51
C GLY A 265 13.41 -16.92 -12.70
N MET A 266 12.97 -16.31 -13.82
CA MET A 266 12.47 -17.01 -15.00
C MET A 266 13.11 -16.45 -16.27
N LYS A 267 14.04 -17.18 -16.90
CA LYS A 267 14.56 -16.84 -18.24
C LYS A 267 13.41 -16.47 -19.21
N ASN A 268 13.27 -15.18 -19.52
CA ASN A 268 12.15 -14.64 -20.28
C ASN A 268 12.60 -13.53 -21.25
N TYR A 269 11.62 -12.95 -21.98
CA TYR A 269 11.78 -12.05 -23.15
C TYR A 269 13.03 -12.26 -24.04
N TYR A 270 14.15 -11.62 -23.69
CA TYR A 270 15.37 -11.53 -24.50
C TYR A 270 16.66 -11.73 -23.70
N GLU A 271 16.58 -12.40 -22.55
CA GLU A 271 17.74 -12.73 -21.72
C GLU A 271 18.59 -13.86 -22.36
N THR A 272 19.91 -13.83 -22.11
CA THR A 272 20.88 -14.74 -22.73
C THR A 272 21.00 -16.02 -21.94
N ASP A 273 20.10 -16.95 -22.26
CA ASP A 273 19.99 -18.31 -21.72
C ASP A 273 19.76 -18.45 -20.20
N LEU A 274 19.76 -17.35 -19.47
CA LEU A 274 19.62 -17.19 -18.02
C LEU A 274 18.68 -16.04 -17.65
N ASP A 275 18.57 -15.76 -16.35
CA ASP A 275 17.78 -14.70 -15.69
C ASP A 275 18.56 -13.36 -15.63
N CYS A 276 19.35 -13.07 -16.68
CA CYS A 276 20.19 -11.88 -16.85
C CYS A 276 20.77 -11.82 -18.29
N GLY A 277 21.55 -10.77 -18.61
CA GLY A 277 22.42 -10.77 -19.79
C GLY A 277 21.80 -10.29 -21.10
N GLY A 278 20.56 -9.78 -21.09
CA GLY A 278 19.88 -9.30 -22.31
C GLY A 278 20.51 -8.09 -23.03
N PRO A 279 19.95 -7.69 -24.19
CA PRO A 279 20.43 -6.58 -25.02
C PRO A 279 20.32 -5.20 -24.35
N PHE A 280 21.16 -4.25 -24.77
CA PHE A 280 21.20 -2.88 -24.24
C PHE A 280 20.07 -1.98 -24.78
N VAL A 281 19.86 -0.83 -24.11
CA VAL A 281 18.88 0.18 -24.55
C VAL A 281 19.23 0.70 -25.95
N GLY A 282 18.26 0.66 -26.86
CA GLY A 282 18.42 1.01 -28.27
C GLY A 282 18.84 -0.14 -29.18
N GLU A 283 19.26 -1.30 -28.63
CA GLU A 283 19.63 -2.46 -29.44
C GLU A 283 18.39 -3.26 -29.91
N SER A 284 18.53 -3.92 -31.06
CA SER A 284 17.53 -4.87 -31.57
C SER A 284 17.82 -6.27 -31.04
N PRO A 285 16.91 -6.91 -30.29
CA PRO A 285 17.12 -8.23 -29.71
C PRO A 285 17.61 -9.27 -30.72
N ASN A 286 18.70 -9.96 -30.39
CA ASN A 286 19.31 -11.04 -31.19
C ASN A 286 19.52 -10.69 -32.68
N ASN A 287 19.72 -9.40 -33.01
CA ASN A 287 19.78 -8.87 -34.37
C ASN A 287 18.55 -9.25 -35.25
N GLN A 288 17.39 -9.56 -34.66
CA GLN A 288 16.18 -9.93 -35.41
C GLN A 288 15.65 -8.75 -36.25
N PRO A 289 15.60 -8.85 -37.60
CA PRO A 289 15.15 -7.75 -38.43
C PRO A 289 13.66 -7.41 -38.19
N GLY A 290 13.40 -6.23 -37.61
CA GLY A 290 12.05 -5.74 -37.34
C GLY A 290 11.54 -5.95 -35.91
N ALA A 291 12.36 -6.46 -34.99
CA ALA A 291 12.07 -6.31 -33.57
C ALA A 291 12.15 -4.82 -33.16
N PRO A 292 11.33 -4.35 -32.18
CA PRO A 292 11.49 -3.01 -31.64
C PRO A 292 12.82 -2.89 -30.88
N PRO A 293 13.46 -1.70 -30.87
CA PRO A 293 14.61 -1.47 -30.01
C PRO A 293 14.20 -1.58 -28.53
N VAL A 294 15.12 -2.05 -27.70
CA VAL A 294 14.88 -2.23 -26.27
C VAL A 294 14.89 -0.88 -25.54
N ALA A 295 13.92 -0.68 -24.64
CA ALA A 295 13.74 0.54 -23.85
C ALA A 295 14.35 0.42 -22.44
N ARG A 296 14.39 -0.80 -21.87
CA ARG A 296 15.12 -1.16 -20.65
C ARG A 296 16.07 -2.31 -20.94
N ALA A 297 17.37 -2.07 -20.80
CA ALA A 297 18.36 -3.14 -20.86
C ALA A 297 18.20 -4.07 -19.65
N CYS A 298 18.33 -5.37 -19.86
CA CYS A 298 18.72 -6.23 -18.74
C CYS A 298 20.21 -6.01 -18.44
N PRO A 299 20.59 -5.82 -17.16
CA PRO A 299 22.00 -5.84 -16.80
C PRO A 299 22.66 -7.16 -17.20
N ARG A 300 23.94 -7.08 -17.55
CA ARG A 300 24.77 -8.28 -17.69
C ARG A 300 24.99 -8.93 -16.33
N CYS A 301 25.17 -10.25 -16.33
CA CYS A 301 25.27 -11.07 -15.13
C CYS A 301 26.53 -10.70 -14.31
N ASP A 302 26.35 -10.50 -12.99
CA ASP A 302 27.41 -10.11 -12.06
C ASP A 302 28.45 -11.22 -11.83
N THR A 303 29.64 -10.84 -11.34
CA THR A 303 30.67 -11.80 -10.93
C THR A 303 30.12 -12.80 -9.89
N GLY A 304 30.16 -14.08 -10.22
CA GLY A 304 29.65 -15.20 -9.42
C GLY A 304 28.31 -15.76 -9.90
N MET A 305 27.56 -15.03 -10.73
CA MET A 305 26.35 -15.54 -11.38
C MET A 305 26.68 -16.61 -12.43
N ILE A 306 25.69 -17.44 -12.78
CA ILE A 306 25.83 -18.44 -13.86
C ILE A 306 25.79 -17.72 -15.22
N CYS A 307 26.40 -18.31 -16.24
CA CYS A 307 26.47 -17.81 -17.62
C CYS A 307 26.48 -18.99 -18.61
N GLU A 308 26.17 -18.76 -19.89
CA GLU A 308 26.44 -19.66 -21.00
C GLU A 308 27.53 -19.10 -21.94
N THR A 309 27.55 -17.78 -22.18
CA THR A 309 28.51 -17.08 -23.06
C THR A 309 29.21 -15.90 -22.38
N ASP A 310 30.34 -15.45 -22.92
CA ASP A 310 31.08 -14.28 -22.41
C ASP A 310 30.26 -12.97 -22.51
N ASP A 311 29.37 -12.85 -23.50
CA ASP A 311 28.51 -11.66 -23.66
C ASP A 311 27.50 -11.52 -22.52
N ASP A 312 27.13 -12.62 -21.85
CA ASP A 312 26.16 -12.64 -20.75
C ASP A 312 26.67 -11.84 -19.53
N CYS A 313 27.99 -11.77 -19.34
CA CYS A 313 28.67 -11.24 -18.15
C CYS A 313 29.02 -9.76 -18.26
N ASP A 314 29.16 -9.05 -17.13
CA ASP A 314 29.66 -7.67 -17.17
C ASP A 314 31.17 -7.61 -17.50
N THR A 315 31.46 -7.52 -18.80
CA THR A 315 32.82 -7.36 -19.34
C THR A 315 33.51 -6.05 -18.92
N SER A 316 32.83 -5.10 -18.25
CA SER A 316 33.42 -3.79 -17.87
C SER A 316 34.69 -3.92 -17.00
N GLU A 317 34.75 -4.94 -16.14
CA GLU A 317 35.93 -5.27 -15.32
C GLU A 317 36.71 -6.49 -15.83
N GLY A 318 36.55 -6.86 -17.11
CA GLY A 318 37.19 -8.04 -17.72
C GLY A 318 36.65 -9.38 -17.22
N VAL A 319 35.38 -9.41 -16.76
CA VAL A 319 34.68 -10.65 -16.37
C VAL A 319 34.36 -11.46 -17.63
N GLN A 320 34.54 -12.78 -17.56
CA GLN A 320 34.28 -13.74 -18.63
C GLN A 320 33.45 -14.92 -18.10
N CYS A 321 32.87 -15.71 -19.00
CA CYS A 321 32.05 -16.86 -18.69
C CYS A 321 32.88 -18.15 -18.57
N LEU A 322 33.41 -18.38 -17.37
CA LEU A 322 34.41 -19.42 -17.11
C LEU A 322 33.82 -20.58 -16.31
N ASP A 323 34.21 -21.82 -16.63
CA ASP A 323 33.80 -23.01 -15.88
C ASP A 323 34.08 -22.88 -14.38
N ASP A 324 33.09 -23.17 -13.54
CA ASP A 324 33.27 -23.27 -12.09
C ASP A 324 33.42 -24.74 -11.66
N PRO A 325 34.65 -25.22 -11.36
CA PRO A 325 34.86 -26.60 -10.95
C PRO A 325 34.19 -26.95 -9.61
N THR A 326 33.74 -25.94 -8.85
CA THR A 326 33.02 -26.12 -7.57
C THR A 326 31.57 -26.52 -7.77
N SER A 327 30.87 -25.90 -8.74
CA SER A 327 29.44 -26.12 -8.98
C SER A 327 29.11 -26.86 -10.28
N GLY A 328 30.07 -27.03 -11.20
CA GLY A 328 29.89 -27.77 -12.45
C GLY A 328 29.12 -27.01 -13.55
N PHE A 329 28.92 -25.70 -13.36
CA PHE A 329 28.36 -24.77 -14.34
C PHE A 329 29.39 -23.69 -14.66
N LYS A 330 29.28 -23.01 -15.81
CA LYS A 330 30.04 -21.78 -16.02
C LYS A 330 29.50 -20.66 -15.13
N ARG A 331 30.38 -19.74 -14.74
CA ARG A 331 30.04 -18.53 -13.99
C ARG A 331 30.83 -17.33 -14.51
N CYS A 332 30.21 -16.16 -14.42
CA CYS A 332 30.88 -14.89 -14.64
C CYS A 332 32.01 -14.73 -13.62
N LYS A 333 33.26 -14.76 -14.07
CA LYS A 333 34.47 -14.66 -13.25
C LYS A 333 35.50 -13.81 -13.97
N LYS A 334 36.28 -13.02 -13.23
CA LYS A 334 37.53 -12.49 -13.80
C LYS A 334 38.47 -13.68 -14.06
N PRO A 335 39.12 -13.77 -15.24
CA PRO A 335 40.12 -14.80 -15.48
C PRO A 335 41.24 -14.64 -14.46
N GLU A 336 41.72 -15.76 -13.90
CA GLU A 336 42.89 -15.72 -13.03
C GLU A 336 44.08 -15.19 -13.85
N PRO A 337 44.90 -14.28 -13.29
CA PRO A 337 46.09 -13.81 -13.99
C PRO A 337 46.97 -15.02 -14.27
N ALA A 338 47.34 -15.22 -15.55
CA ALA A 338 48.15 -16.34 -15.96
C ALA A 338 49.40 -16.40 -15.08
N THR A 339 49.54 -17.47 -14.29
CA THR A 339 50.74 -17.70 -13.51
C THR A 339 51.90 -17.80 -14.49
N ASP A 340 52.85 -16.87 -14.41
CA ASP A 340 54.10 -16.97 -15.14
C ASP A 340 54.66 -18.39 -14.91
N PRO A 341 55.09 -19.11 -15.97
CA PRO A 341 55.65 -20.43 -15.81
C PRO A 341 56.85 -20.33 -14.87
N ASP A 342 56.85 -21.12 -13.80
CA ASP A 342 57.89 -21.12 -12.77
C ASP A 342 59.26 -21.07 -13.44
N PRO A 343 60.14 -20.10 -13.10
CA PRO A 343 61.44 -19.98 -13.74
C PRO A 343 62.20 -21.29 -13.54
N ASP A 344 62.69 -21.87 -14.65
CA ASP A 344 63.35 -23.18 -14.68
C ASP A 344 64.32 -23.32 -13.50
N PRO A 345 64.23 -24.38 -12.68
CA PRO A 345 65.03 -24.50 -11.48
C PRO A 345 66.52 -24.47 -11.84
N ASP A 346 67.23 -23.48 -11.29
CA ASP A 346 68.65 -23.23 -11.57
C ASP A 346 69.47 -24.53 -11.51
N PRO A 347 70.33 -24.81 -12.49
CA PRO A 347 71.11 -26.04 -12.51
C PRO A 347 72.11 -26.07 -11.35
N ASP A 348 71.89 -27.03 -10.43
CA ASP A 348 72.70 -27.27 -9.22
C ASP A 348 74.21 -27.45 -9.57
N PRO A 349 75.15 -26.91 -8.77
CA PRO A 349 76.54 -26.64 -9.20
C PRO A 349 77.57 -27.77 -9.03
#